data_AF-A0A352F652-F1
#
_entry.id   AF-A0A352F652-F1
#
_cell.length_a   1.000
_cell.length_b   1.000
_cell.length_c   1.000
_cell.angle_alpha   90.00
_cell.angle_beta   90.00
_cell.angle_gamma   90.00
#
_symmetry.space_group_name_H-M   'P 1'
#
loop_
_entity.id
_entity.type
_entity.pdbx_description
1 polymer ?
#
loop_
_entity_poly.entity_id
_entity_poly.type
_entity_poly.pdbx_seq_one_letter_code
_entity_poly.pdbx_strand_id
1 'polypeptide(L)'
;MTPEISLEDIEWLLARSAGFDAGYALVTSLAAVTGNGFSEKILVAIREWERARMAGAFPPEVKLTMQDIKNEFHLEMDGPNNWNLYPYTIWRAEHKTSSETTLIEMNNENPDQPVQFILSSGPGNAATGISLDFDGDHTISIPLDLPANHHIKYTGGSYIYLYDASWQLVATGQLTQYDVTLTQGPHKLGFNATFSSSGPGQGIKIEMKTAGLPHQLTI
;
A
#
# COMPACT_ATOMS: atom_id res chain seq x y z
N MET A 1 4.38 -15.12 -8.82
CA MET A 1 3.91 -13.84 -9.36
C MET A 1 2.82 -14.10 -10.38
N THR A 2 1.67 -13.47 -10.18
CA THR A 2 0.62 -13.31 -11.20
C THR A 2 0.63 -11.86 -11.68
N PRO A 3 -0.02 -11.52 -12.80
CA PRO A 3 -0.14 -10.12 -13.25
C PRO A 3 -0.76 -9.18 -12.22
N GLU A 4 -1.60 -9.68 -11.31
CA GLU A 4 -2.38 -8.90 -10.35
C GLU A 4 -1.67 -8.67 -9.00
N ILE A 5 -0.55 -9.36 -8.75
CA ILE A 5 0.16 -9.24 -7.47
C ILE A 5 0.68 -7.82 -7.28
N SER A 6 0.44 -7.25 -6.09
CA SER A 6 0.91 -5.90 -5.77
C SER A 6 2.38 -5.91 -5.34
N LEU A 7 2.99 -4.72 -5.32
CA LEU A 7 4.30 -4.55 -4.69
C LEU A 7 4.20 -4.81 -3.17
N GLU A 8 3.12 -4.34 -2.55
CA GLU A 8 2.83 -4.56 -1.12
C GLU A 8 2.78 -6.06 -0.77
N ASP A 9 2.11 -6.90 -1.58
CA ASP A 9 2.07 -8.36 -1.36
C ASP A 9 3.47 -9.00 -1.46
N ILE A 10 4.30 -8.52 -2.38
CA ILE A 10 5.67 -9.01 -2.56
C ILE A 10 6.55 -8.60 -1.38
N GLU A 11 6.54 -7.32 -1.00
CA GLU A 11 7.33 -6.83 0.14
C GLU A 11 6.88 -7.45 1.44
N TRP A 12 5.57 -7.69 1.59
CA TRP A 12 5.04 -8.56 2.60
C TRP A 12 5.86 -9.87 2.50
N LEU A 13 5.68 -10.71 1.48
CA LEU A 13 6.30 -12.05 1.44
C LEU A 13 7.82 -12.04 1.69
N LEU A 14 8.53 -11.06 1.14
CA LEU A 14 9.99 -10.90 1.30
C LEU A 14 10.40 -10.64 2.76
N ALA A 15 9.64 -9.83 3.51
CA ALA A 15 9.92 -9.59 4.91
C ALA A 15 9.92 -10.89 5.72
N ARG A 16 8.93 -11.79 5.51
CA ARG A 16 8.92 -13.08 6.20
C ARG A 16 10.04 -14.00 5.75
N SER A 17 10.34 -14.05 4.46
CA SER A 17 11.50 -14.79 3.95
C SER A 17 12.78 -14.34 4.65
N ALA A 18 13.06 -13.03 4.69
CA ALA A 18 14.22 -12.49 5.39
C ALA A 18 14.18 -12.72 6.91
N GLY A 19 13.01 -12.62 7.53
CA GLY A 19 12.78 -12.86 8.95
C GLY A 19 13.10 -14.29 9.39
N PHE A 20 12.80 -15.29 8.55
CA PHE A 20 13.18 -16.69 8.77
C PHE A 20 14.56 -17.05 8.21
N ASP A 21 15.27 -16.07 7.63
CA ASP A 21 16.49 -16.29 6.87
C ASP A 21 16.35 -17.36 5.77
N ALA A 22 15.16 -17.42 5.18
CA ALA A 22 14.82 -18.29 4.07
C ALA A 22 14.96 -17.54 2.75
N GLY A 23 15.52 -18.20 1.73
CA GLY A 23 15.55 -17.64 0.39
C GLY A 23 14.14 -17.46 -0.18
N TYR A 24 13.92 -16.38 -0.93
CA TYR A 24 12.68 -16.16 -1.66
C TYR A 24 12.70 -16.84 -3.04
N ALA A 25 11.73 -17.72 -3.30
CA ALA A 25 11.57 -18.37 -4.60
C ALA A 25 10.49 -17.66 -5.43
N LEU A 26 10.90 -16.92 -6.47
CA LEU A 26 9.98 -16.30 -7.41
C LEU A 26 9.55 -17.31 -8.50
N VAL A 27 8.33 -17.82 -8.40
CA VAL A 27 7.67 -18.55 -9.50
C VAL A 27 6.99 -17.55 -10.42
N THR A 28 7.40 -17.44 -11.68
CA THR A 28 6.85 -16.47 -12.64
C THR A 28 6.96 -16.94 -14.09
N SER A 29 6.41 -16.17 -15.02
CA SER A 29 6.56 -16.33 -16.48
C SER A 29 6.82 -14.97 -17.12
N LEU A 30 7.37 -14.96 -18.34
CA LEU A 30 7.57 -13.71 -19.08
C LEU A 30 6.25 -12.94 -19.24
N ALA A 31 5.15 -13.64 -19.55
CA ALA A 31 3.82 -13.05 -19.67
C ALA A 31 3.35 -12.40 -18.37
N ALA A 32 3.60 -13.02 -17.21
CA ALA A 32 3.24 -12.45 -15.91
C ALA A 32 4.08 -11.21 -15.57
N VAL A 33 5.38 -11.23 -15.87
CA VAL A 33 6.27 -10.08 -15.66
C VAL A 33 5.85 -8.93 -16.57
N THR A 34 5.64 -9.16 -17.87
CA THR A 34 5.22 -8.11 -18.81
C THR A 34 3.82 -7.58 -18.55
N GLY A 35 2.94 -8.42 -18.00
CA GLY A 35 1.56 -8.06 -17.70
C GLY A 35 1.40 -7.16 -16.48
N ASN A 36 2.33 -7.21 -15.52
CA ASN A 36 2.23 -6.43 -14.28
C ASN A 36 2.92 -5.06 -14.41
N GLY A 37 2.21 -3.99 -14.09
CA GLY A 37 2.72 -2.61 -14.22
C GLY A 37 3.73 -2.19 -13.15
N PHE A 38 3.89 -2.99 -12.08
CA PHE A 38 4.92 -2.82 -11.07
C PHE A 38 6.04 -3.87 -11.16
N SER A 39 6.11 -4.64 -12.24
CA SER A 39 7.09 -5.72 -12.40
C SER A 39 8.54 -5.29 -12.16
N GLU A 40 8.97 -4.16 -12.72
CA GLU A 40 10.32 -3.64 -12.47
C GLU A 40 10.55 -3.33 -10.99
N LYS A 41 9.59 -2.67 -10.33
CA LYS A 41 9.67 -2.36 -8.89
C LYS A 41 9.72 -3.63 -8.04
N ILE A 42 8.90 -4.62 -8.38
CA ILE A 42 8.87 -5.94 -7.74
C ILE A 42 10.23 -6.65 -7.87
N LEU A 43 10.80 -6.67 -9.07
CA LEU A 43 12.10 -7.31 -9.32
C LEU A 43 13.24 -6.58 -8.58
N VAL A 44 13.19 -5.25 -8.49
CA VAL A 44 14.12 -4.46 -7.68
C VAL A 44 13.95 -4.79 -6.20
N ALA A 45 12.72 -4.83 -5.67
CA ALA A 45 12.46 -5.19 -4.28
C ALA A 45 13.03 -6.57 -3.95
N ILE A 46 12.72 -7.59 -4.77
CA ILE A 46 13.26 -8.95 -4.58
C ILE A 46 14.79 -8.93 -4.54
N ARG A 47 15.42 -8.20 -5.46
CA ARG A 47 16.88 -8.07 -5.51
C ARG A 47 17.43 -7.45 -4.23
N GLU A 48 16.89 -6.34 -3.77
CA GLU A 48 17.41 -5.63 -2.59
C GLU A 48 17.18 -6.42 -1.30
N TRP A 49 15.98 -7.00 -1.14
CA TRP A 49 15.67 -7.87 0.01
C TRP A 49 16.59 -9.08 0.09
N GLU A 50 16.81 -9.79 -1.04
CA GLU A 50 17.71 -10.95 -1.04
C GLU A 50 19.18 -10.55 -0.83
N ARG A 51 19.62 -9.39 -1.36
CA ARG A 51 20.97 -8.89 -1.10
C ARG A 51 21.19 -8.59 0.38
N ALA A 52 20.28 -7.85 1.01
CA ALA A 52 20.33 -7.55 2.44
C ALA A 52 20.33 -8.85 3.27
N ARG A 53 19.51 -9.83 2.89
CA ARG A 53 19.40 -11.13 3.58
C ARG A 53 20.70 -11.92 3.46
N MET A 54 21.18 -12.15 2.24
CA MET A 54 22.39 -12.94 1.98
C MET A 54 23.64 -12.36 2.60
N ALA A 55 23.69 -11.04 2.75
CA ALA A 55 24.82 -10.36 3.36
C ALA A 55 24.68 -10.22 4.89
N GLY A 56 23.57 -10.69 5.48
CA GLY A 56 23.37 -10.75 6.92
C GLY A 56 22.96 -9.42 7.56
N ALA A 57 22.39 -8.50 6.79
CA ALA A 57 22.11 -7.13 7.22
C ALA A 57 21.03 -7.01 8.32
N PHE A 58 20.18 -8.03 8.47
CA PHE A 58 19.03 -8.00 9.39
C PHE A 58 19.39 -8.53 10.78
N PRO A 59 19.36 -7.69 11.84
CA PRO A 59 19.59 -8.12 13.21
C PRO A 59 18.56 -9.18 13.69
N PRO A 60 18.92 -10.06 14.64
CA PRO A 60 18.02 -11.09 15.15
C PRO A 60 16.66 -10.55 15.66
N GLU A 61 16.67 -9.42 16.37
CA GLU A 61 15.47 -8.78 16.91
C GLU A 61 14.54 -8.25 15.81
N VAL A 62 15.10 -7.69 14.74
CA VAL A 62 14.34 -7.23 13.55
C VAL A 62 13.81 -8.44 12.77
N LYS A 63 14.59 -9.52 12.68
CA LYS A 63 14.13 -10.78 12.07
C LYS A 63 12.89 -11.31 12.77
N LEU A 64 12.85 -11.29 14.11
CA LEU A 64 11.68 -11.73 14.89
C LEU A 64 10.43 -10.89 14.59
N THR A 65 10.56 -9.56 14.46
CA THR A 65 9.40 -8.71 14.13
C THR A 65 8.90 -8.95 12.70
N MET A 66 9.80 -9.24 11.76
CA MET A 66 9.45 -9.58 10.37
C MET A 66 8.78 -10.96 10.22
N GLN A 67 8.90 -11.86 11.20
CA GLN A 67 8.22 -13.15 11.17
C GLN A 67 6.71 -13.03 11.44
N ASP A 68 6.26 -11.98 12.13
CA ASP A 68 4.84 -11.76 12.42
C ASP A 68 4.10 -11.33 11.13
N ILE A 69 3.07 -12.09 10.78
CA ILE A 69 2.23 -11.86 9.60
C ILE A 69 1.45 -10.54 9.66
N LYS A 70 1.29 -9.95 10.86
CA LYS A 70 0.62 -8.67 11.06
C LYS A 70 1.49 -7.48 10.73
N ASN A 71 2.81 -7.66 10.68
CA ASN A 71 3.75 -6.59 10.41
C ASN A 71 4.07 -6.54 8.92
N GLU A 72 4.11 -5.32 8.39
CA GLU A 72 4.49 -5.04 7.02
C GLU A 72 5.67 -4.10 6.99
N PHE A 73 6.49 -4.22 5.95
CA PHE A 73 7.75 -3.49 5.86
C PHE A 73 8.00 -3.02 4.43
N HIS A 74 8.75 -1.94 4.31
CA HIS A 74 9.38 -1.50 3.07
C HIS A 74 10.90 -1.48 3.24
N LEU A 75 11.62 -1.99 2.25
CA LEU A 75 13.07 -1.91 2.22
C LEU A 75 13.50 -1.04 1.05
N GLU A 76 14.25 0.02 1.36
CA GLU A 76 14.90 0.85 0.35
C GLU A 76 16.41 0.88 0.55
N MET A 77 17.13 1.09 -0.54
CA MET A 77 18.59 1.23 -0.51
C MET A 77 18.96 2.66 -0.14
N ASP A 78 19.80 2.80 0.88
CA ASP A 78 20.36 4.09 1.37
C ASP A 78 21.85 4.25 1.01
N GLY A 79 22.36 3.38 0.13
CA GLY A 79 23.73 3.40 -0.37
C GLY A 79 24.29 2.00 -0.61
N PRO A 80 25.56 1.89 -1.02
CA PRO A 80 26.20 0.59 -1.20
C PRO A 80 26.22 -0.20 0.13
N ASN A 81 25.54 -1.35 0.14
CA ASN A 81 25.38 -2.22 1.31
C ASN A 81 24.70 -1.57 2.52
N ASN A 82 23.90 -0.52 2.29
CA ASN A 82 23.11 0.14 3.31
C ASN A 82 21.64 0.16 2.87
N TRP A 83 20.75 -0.13 3.81
CA TRP A 83 19.31 -0.10 3.58
C TRP A 83 18.57 0.54 4.75
N ASN A 84 17.45 1.18 4.43
CA ASN A 84 16.46 1.58 5.42
C ASN A 84 15.30 0.59 5.36
N LEU A 85 15.01 -0.05 6.49
CA LEU A 85 13.85 -0.92 6.65
C LEU A 85 12.78 -0.19 7.45
N TYR A 86 11.71 0.23 6.78
CA TYR A 86 10.59 0.93 7.38
C TYR A 86 9.51 -0.07 7.81
N PRO A 87 9.12 -0.13 9.10
CA PRO A 87 7.91 -0.81 9.51
C PRO A 87 6.68 0.02 9.12
N TYR A 88 5.59 -0.64 8.73
CA TYR A 88 4.30 0.02 8.47
C TYR A 88 3.24 -0.32 9.51
N THR A 89 2.47 0.68 9.91
CA THR A 89 1.18 0.51 10.56
C THR A 89 0.08 0.67 9.52
N ILE A 90 -0.84 -0.29 9.44
CA ILE A 90 -1.86 -0.36 8.39
C ILE A 90 -3.26 -0.48 8.99
N TRP A 91 -4.19 0.31 8.47
CA TRP A 91 -5.61 0.21 8.77
C TRP A 91 -6.37 -0.22 7.52
N ARG A 92 -7.24 -1.22 7.68
CA ARG A 92 -8.04 -1.79 6.59
C ARG A 92 -9.51 -1.71 6.92
N ALA A 93 -10.30 -1.27 5.95
CA ALA A 93 -11.75 -1.25 6.03
C ALA A 93 -12.39 -1.59 4.68
N GLU A 94 -13.70 -1.80 4.71
CA GLU A 94 -14.49 -2.02 3.52
C GLU A 94 -15.69 -1.08 3.51
N HIS A 95 -15.82 -0.29 2.45
CA HIS A 95 -17.02 0.49 2.17
C HIS A 95 -18.00 -0.35 1.36
N LYS A 96 -19.07 -0.79 2.02
CA LYS A 96 -20.09 -1.66 1.40
C LYS A 96 -21.06 -0.83 0.57
N THR A 97 -21.69 -1.46 -0.42
CA THR A 97 -22.72 -0.82 -1.25
C THR A 97 -23.94 -0.34 -0.47
N SER A 98 -24.19 -0.91 0.71
CA SER A 98 -25.25 -0.52 1.63
C SER A 98 -24.83 0.58 2.63
N SER A 99 -23.57 0.98 2.65
CA SER A 99 -23.03 1.96 3.59
C SER A 99 -23.13 3.37 2.98
N GLU A 100 -23.67 4.32 3.73
CA GLU A 100 -23.60 5.74 3.34
C GLU A 100 -22.17 6.27 3.54
N THR A 101 -21.62 6.02 4.72
CA THR A 101 -20.25 6.38 5.10
C THR A 101 -19.59 5.21 5.81
N THR A 102 -18.28 5.05 5.59
CA THR A 102 -17.45 4.14 6.39
C THR A 102 -16.54 4.97 7.30
N LEU A 103 -16.63 4.76 8.60
CA LEU A 103 -15.76 5.40 9.59
C LEU A 103 -14.63 4.46 10.00
N ILE A 104 -13.41 4.98 10.04
CA ILE A 104 -12.21 4.27 10.44
C ILE A 104 -11.55 5.07 11.57
N GLU A 105 -11.44 4.45 12.74
CA GLU A 105 -10.67 5.02 13.86
C GLU A 105 -9.23 4.54 13.75
N MET A 106 -8.30 5.48 13.80
CA MET A 106 -6.87 5.24 13.66
C MET A 106 -6.14 5.83 14.87
N ASN A 107 -5.04 5.22 15.28
CA ASN A 107 -4.12 5.80 16.24
C ASN A 107 -2.73 5.73 15.65
N ASN A 108 -2.26 6.85 15.08
CA ASN A 108 -0.95 6.90 14.43
C ASN A 108 0.15 6.99 15.50
N GLU A 109 0.95 5.94 15.60
CA GLU A 109 2.11 5.90 16.51
C GLU A 109 3.40 6.35 15.80
N ASN A 110 3.36 6.52 14.48
CA ASN A 110 4.49 6.83 13.64
C ASN A 110 4.68 8.34 13.46
N PRO A 111 5.88 8.82 13.06
CA PRO A 111 6.12 10.24 12.81
C PRO A 111 5.10 10.86 11.85
N ASP A 112 4.88 12.16 12.03
CA ASP A 112 4.02 12.98 11.18
C ASP A 112 4.41 12.82 9.70
N GLN A 113 3.44 12.47 8.87
CA GLN A 113 3.67 12.20 7.44
C GLN A 113 2.42 12.45 6.61
N PRO A 114 2.56 12.72 5.30
CA PRO A 114 1.41 12.77 4.39
C PRO A 114 0.60 11.48 4.44
N VAL A 115 -0.72 11.60 4.36
CA VAL A 115 -1.60 10.41 4.28
C VAL A 115 -1.26 9.57 3.05
N GLN A 116 -1.27 8.26 3.22
CA GLN A 116 -1.04 7.29 2.14
C GLN A 116 -2.15 6.25 2.16
N PHE A 117 -2.66 5.90 0.98
CA PHE A 117 -3.72 4.91 0.87
C PHE A 117 -3.81 4.22 -0.48
N ILE A 118 -4.46 3.06 -0.46
CA ILE A 118 -4.89 2.30 -1.63
C ILE A 118 -6.40 2.04 -1.51
N LEU A 119 -7.14 2.39 -2.55
CA LEU A 119 -8.54 2.04 -2.70
C LEU A 119 -8.65 0.98 -3.78
N SER A 120 -9.38 -0.11 -3.52
CA SER A 120 -9.51 -1.21 -4.48
C SER A 120 -10.96 -1.64 -4.62
N SER A 121 -11.45 -1.69 -5.85
CA SER A 121 -12.79 -2.18 -6.16
C SER A 121 -12.80 -3.68 -6.43
N GLY A 122 -13.84 -4.36 -5.96
CA GLY A 122 -14.08 -5.76 -6.30
C GLY A 122 -14.64 -5.96 -7.73
N PRO A 123 -14.77 -7.22 -8.18
CA PRO A 123 -15.40 -7.55 -9.45
C PRO A 123 -16.83 -7.01 -9.55
N GLY A 124 -17.12 -6.26 -10.61
CA GLY A 124 -18.43 -5.66 -10.87
C GLY A 124 -18.80 -4.45 -10.02
N ASN A 125 -17.93 -4.04 -9.07
CA ASN A 125 -18.14 -2.84 -8.27
C ASN A 125 -17.40 -1.66 -8.89
N ALA A 126 -18.11 -0.60 -9.27
CA ALA A 126 -17.51 0.64 -9.72
C ALA A 126 -18.04 1.79 -8.88
N ALA A 127 -17.20 2.82 -8.67
CA ALA A 127 -17.53 3.93 -7.81
C ALA A 127 -17.03 5.26 -8.37
N THR A 128 -17.75 6.32 -8.02
CA THR A 128 -17.49 7.71 -8.41
C THR A 128 -17.70 8.61 -7.20
N GLY A 129 -17.31 9.89 -7.30
CA GLY A 129 -17.52 10.86 -6.21
C GLY A 129 -16.86 10.43 -4.91
N ILE A 130 -15.66 9.86 -4.99
CA ILE A 130 -14.93 9.31 -3.85
C ILE A 130 -14.34 10.46 -3.03
N SER A 131 -14.54 10.43 -1.71
CA SER A 131 -13.96 11.40 -0.79
C SER A 131 -13.49 10.75 0.51
N LEU A 132 -12.36 11.24 1.03
CA LEU A 132 -11.80 10.88 2.32
C LEU A 132 -11.78 12.13 3.21
N ASP A 133 -12.55 12.10 4.28
CA ASP A 133 -12.61 13.15 5.29
C ASP A 133 -11.76 12.76 6.52
N PHE A 134 -10.84 13.64 6.93
CA PHE A 134 -9.96 13.44 8.06
C PHE A 134 -10.34 14.43 9.16
N ASP A 135 -10.72 13.87 10.31
CA ASP A 135 -11.06 14.57 11.54
C ASP A 135 -12.19 15.62 11.43
N GLY A 136 -12.99 15.59 10.35
CA GLY A 136 -14.08 16.54 10.09
C GLY A 136 -13.64 17.88 9.48
N ASP A 137 -12.34 18.10 9.32
CA ASP A 137 -11.78 19.41 8.93
C ASP A 137 -11.03 19.36 7.59
N HIS A 138 -10.62 18.17 7.11
CA HIS A 138 -9.85 18.02 5.89
C HIS A 138 -10.44 16.95 4.97
N THR A 139 -11.00 17.36 3.82
CA THR A 139 -11.57 16.42 2.85
C THR A 139 -10.73 16.33 1.57
N ILE A 140 -10.21 15.14 1.27
CA ILE A 140 -9.61 14.83 -0.03
C ILE A 140 -10.70 14.32 -0.96
N SER A 141 -11.05 15.12 -1.98
CA SER A 141 -11.91 14.67 -3.10
C SER A 141 -11.07 14.05 -4.20
N ILE A 142 -11.38 12.80 -4.58
CA ILE A 142 -10.64 12.07 -5.59
C ILE A 142 -11.17 12.43 -6.99
N PRO A 143 -10.34 12.98 -7.89
CA PRO A 143 -10.74 13.45 -9.21
C PRO A 143 -10.80 12.32 -10.26
N LEU A 144 -10.86 11.06 -9.82
CA LEU A 144 -10.86 9.88 -10.66
C LEU A 144 -12.00 8.96 -10.23
N ASP A 145 -12.68 8.37 -11.21
CA ASP A 145 -13.57 7.26 -10.95
C ASP A 145 -12.76 6.00 -10.65
N LEU A 146 -13.36 5.08 -9.90
CA LEU A 146 -12.81 3.76 -9.60
C LEU A 146 -13.65 2.70 -10.34
N PRO A 147 -13.24 2.27 -11.55
CA PRO A 147 -13.91 1.19 -12.27
C PRO A 147 -13.82 -0.14 -11.51
N ALA A 148 -14.54 -1.16 -11.96
CA ALA A 148 -14.41 -2.51 -11.41
C ALA A 148 -13.02 -3.11 -11.61
N ASN A 149 -12.52 -3.83 -10.60
CA ASN A 149 -11.17 -4.42 -10.57
C ASN A 149 -10.07 -3.41 -10.89
N HIS A 150 -10.12 -2.22 -10.26
CA HIS A 150 -9.09 -1.21 -10.39
C HIS A 150 -8.61 -0.77 -9.01
N HIS A 151 -7.48 -0.07 -8.99
CA HIS A 151 -6.84 0.44 -7.80
C HIS A 151 -6.56 1.93 -7.94
N ILE A 152 -6.94 2.72 -6.94
CA ILE A 152 -6.47 4.10 -6.80
C ILE A 152 -5.40 4.09 -5.70
N LYS A 153 -4.21 4.62 -5.99
CA LYS A 153 -3.09 4.68 -5.03
C LYS A 153 -2.60 6.11 -4.87
N TYR A 154 -2.47 6.53 -3.61
CA TYR A 154 -1.97 7.82 -3.19
C TYR A 154 -0.82 7.65 -2.19
N THR A 155 0.30 8.34 -2.44
CA THR A 155 1.51 8.27 -1.61
C THR A 155 1.95 9.66 -1.13
N GLY A 156 1.02 10.61 -1.07
CA GLY A 156 1.30 12.03 -0.81
C GLY A 156 1.53 12.86 -2.09
N GLY A 157 1.46 14.19 -1.93
CA GLY A 157 1.70 15.17 -3.01
C GLY A 157 0.47 15.48 -3.87
N SER A 158 0.62 16.29 -4.91
CA SER A 158 -0.53 16.81 -5.66
C SER A 158 -1.18 15.81 -6.64
N TYR A 159 -0.71 14.56 -6.73
CA TYR A 159 -1.16 13.60 -7.73
C TYR A 159 -1.60 12.27 -7.14
N ILE A 160 -2.62 11.70 -7.76
CA ILE A 160 -3.14 10.37 -7.47
C ILE A 160 -3.25 9.56 -8.75
N TYR A 161 -3.11 8.23 -8.64
CA TYR A 161 -2.94 7.36 -9.79
C TYR A 161 -3.99 6.25 -9.77
N LEU A 162 -4.65 6.04 -10.90
CA LEU A 162 -5.55 4.92 -11.16
C LEU A 162 -4.78 3.83 -11.91
N TYR A 163 -4.90 2.60 -11.43
CA TYR A 163 -4.33 1.41 -12.03
C TYR A 163 -5.41 0.39 -12.34
N ASP A 164 -5.18 -0.43 -13.36
CA ASP A 164 -6.01 -1.61 -13.62
C ASP A 164 -5.68 -2.76 -12.66
N ALA A 165 -6.38 -3.89 -12.83
CA ALA A 165 -6.20 -5.10 -12.00
C ALA A 165 -4.77 -5.65 -12.01
N SER A 166 -3.96 -5.33 -13.02
CA SER A 166 -2.57 -5.76 -13.17
C SER A 166 -1.57 -4.66 -12.84
N TRP A 167 -2.01 -3.62 -12.12
CA TRP A 167 -1.19 -2.47 -11.72
C TRP A 167 -0.62 -1.67 -12.89
N GLN A 168 -1.20 -1.75 -14.09
CA GLN A 168 -0.85 -0.85 -15.19
C GLN A 168 -1.47 0.52 -14.94
N LEU A 169 -0.69 1.58 -15.14
CA LEU A 169 -1.19 2.94 -14.96
C LEU A 169 -2.23 3.26 -16.05
N VAL A 170 -3.45 3.58 -15.62
CA VAL A 170 -4.57 3.93 -16.50
C VAL A 170 -4.76 5.43 -16.58
N ALA A 171 -4.73 6.12 -15.44
CA ALA A 171 -4.95 7.56 -15.38
C ALA A 171 -4.23 8.21 -14.20
N THR A 172 -4.01 9.52 -14.30
CA THR A 172 -3.48 10.36 -13.23
C THR A 172 -4.46 11.50 -12.99
N GLY A 173 -4.71 11.81 -11.72
CA GLY A 173 -5.56 12.91 -11.29
C GLY A 173 -4.77 13.90 -10.43
N GLN A 174 -5.06 15.19 -10.56
CA GLN A 174 -4.46 16.23 -9.72
C GLN A 174 -5.42 16.58 -8.58
N LEU A 175 -4.93 16.50 -7.35
CA LEU A 175 -5.67 16.84 -6.15
C LEU A 175 -5.66 18.34 -5.91
N THR A 176 -6.78 18.87 -5.43
CA THR A 176 -6.90 20.27 -4.96
C THR A 176 -6.50 20.41 -3.50
N GLN A 177 -6.78 19.38 -2.69
CA GLN A 177 -6.37 19.27 -1.29
C GLN A 177 -5.50 18.02 -1.15
N TYR A 178 -4.22 18.23 -0.91
CA TYR A 178 -3.21 17.15 -0.89
C TYR A 178 -2.25 17.24 0.31
N ASP A 179 -2.16 18.39 0.98
CA ASP A 179 -1.29 18.62 2.14
C ASP A 179 -1.93 18.12 3.45
N VAL A 180 -2.59 16.95 3.41
CA VAL A 180 -3.15 16.31 4.61
C VAL A 180 -2.07 15.48 5.26
N THR A 181 -1.64 15.93 6.43
CA THR A 181 -0.66 15.24 7.28
C THR A 181 -1.39 14.45 8.36
N LEU A 182 -1.06 13.16 8.50
CA LEU A 182 -1.50 12.37 9.64
C LEU A 182 -0.47 12.54 10.76
N THR A 183 -0.83 13.28 11.80
CA THR A 183 0.03 13.53 12.95
C THR A 183 0.09 12.31 13.88
N GLN A 184 0.99 12.31 14.86
CA GLN A 184 0.91 11.33 15.95
C GLN A 184 -0.37 11.49 16.77
N GLY A 185 -1.00 10.36 17.11
CA GLY A 185 -2.18 10.31 17.96
C GLY A 185 -3.46 9.81 17.27
N PRO A 186 -4.62 10.00 17.92
CA PRO A 186 -5.90 9.50 17.43
C PRO A 186 -6.42 10.32 16.25
N HIS A 187 -6.95 9.64 15.24
CA HIS A 187 -7.56 10.22 14.06
C HIS A 187 -8.84 9.47 13.67
N LYS A 188 -9.73 10.16 12.97
CA LYS A 188 -10.93 9.58 12.35
C LYS A 188 -10.93 9.86 10.87
N LEU A 189 -11.16 8.80 10.08
CA LEU A 189 -11.35 8.88 8.65
C LEU A 189 -12.80 8.53 8.30
N GLY A 190 -13.50 9.44 7.63
CA GLY A 190 -14.76 9.21 6.96
C GLY A 190 -14.57 8.97 5.47
N PHE A 191 -14.95 7.79 4.99
CA PHE A 191 -14.91 7.44 3.57
C PHE A 191 -16.32 7.43 2.98
N ASN A 192 -16.49 8.11 1.84
CA ASN A 192 -17.72 8.12 1.06
C ASN A 192 -17.43 7.83 -0.41
N ALA A 193 -18.34 7.12 -1.07
CA ALA A 193 -18.33 6.90 -2.50
C ALA A 193 -19.75 6.64 -3.02
N THR A 194 -19.99 6.95 -4.30
CA THR A 194 -21.24 6.60 -4.99
C THR A 194 -21.00 5.44 -5.94
N PHE A 195 -21.63 4.29 -5.69
CA PHE A 195 -21.51 3.14 -6.57
C PHE A 195 -22.24 3.37 -7.91
N SER A 196 -21.49 3.31 -9.02
CA SER A 196 -22.03 3.38 -10.38
C SER A 196 -22.40 1.99 -10.92
N SER A 197 -21.82 0.93 -10.36
CA SER A 197 -22.29 -0.45 -10.54
C SER A 197 -22.00 -1.28 -9.29
N SER A 198 -22.81 -2.30 -9.04
CA SER A 198 -22.62 -3.25 -7.95
C SER A 198 -22.71 -4.70 -8.45
N GLY A 199 -21.66 -5.49 -8.22
CA GLY A 199 -21.59 -6.91 -8.55
C GLY A 199 -21.65 -7.81 -7.30
N PRO A 200 -21.60 -9.15 -7.47
CA PRO A 200 -21.45 -10.06 -6.34
C PRO A 200 -20.04 -9.90 -5.74
N GLY A 201 -19.94 -9.34 -4.53
CA GLY A 201 -18.66 -9.21 -3.83
C GLY A 201 -18.54 -7.97 -2.93
N GLN A 202 -17.42 -7.92 -2.21
CA GLN A 202 -17.01 -6.88 -1.25
C GLN A 202 -16.86 -5.52 -1.95
N GLY A 203 -17.36 -4.45 -1.33
CA GLY A 203 -17.52 -3.11 -1.93
C GLY A 203 -16.21 -2.44 -2.39
N ILE A 204 -15.78 -1.38 -1.72
CA ILE A 204 -14.47 -0.77 -1.94
C ILE A 204 -13.60 -1.08 -0.72
N LYS A 205 -12.46 -1.72 -0.94
CA LYS A 205 -11.44 -1.92 0.10
C LYS A 205 -10.64 -0.65 0.26
N ILE A 206 -10.43 -0.26 1.51
CA ILE A 206 -9.67 0.92 1.90
C ILE A 206 -8.49 0.41 2.71
N GLU A 207 -7.28 0.73 2.27
CA GLU A 207 -6.06 0.48 3.01
C GLU A 207 -5.33 1.80 3.22
N MET A 208 -5.12 2.17 4.49
CA MET A 208 -4.34 3.33 4.92
C MET A 208 -3.05 2.84 5.54
N LYS A 209 -1.92 3.54 5.32
CA LYS A 209 -0.65 3.17 5.95
C LYS A 209 0.17 4.37 6.42
N THR A 210 0.99 4.13 7.44
CA THR A 210 2.01 5.07 7.94
C THR A 210 3.33 4.34 8.16
N ALA A 211 4.44 4.96 7.77
CA ALA A 211 5.80 4.48 7.97
C ALA A 211 6.32 4.86 9.35
N GLY A 212 6.81 3.90 10.12
CA GLY A 212 7.58 4.15 11.33
C GLY A 212 9.00 4.61 11.04
N LEU A 213 9.79 4.81 12.10
CA LEU A 213 11.21 5.11 11.96
C LEU A 213 11.94 3.91 11.34
N PRO A 214 12.86 4.12 10.38
CA PRO A 214 13.56 3.03 9.74
C PRO A 214 14.58 2.38 10.68
N HIS A 215 14.71 1.06 10.56
CA HIS A 215 15.91 0.36 11.00
C HIS A 215 16.99 0.56 9.93
N GLN A 216 18.10 1.20 10.31
CA GLN A 216 19.25 1.31 9.42
C GLN A 216 20.00 -0.02 9.42
N LEU A 217 20.08 -0.65 8.25
CA LEU A 217 20.76 -1.92 8.04
C LEU A 217 22.08 -1.65 7.31
N THR A 218 23.20 -2.07 7.91
CA THR A 218 24.55 -1.86 7.36
C THR A 218 25.37 -3.14 7.54
N ILE A 219 26.38 -3.32 6.69
CA ILE A 219 27.24 -4.52 6.63
C ILE A 219 28.71 -4.11 6.59
#